data_AF-A0A2E8QQL0-F1
#
_entry.id   AF-A0A2E8QQL0-F1
#
_cell.length_a   1.000
_cell.length_b   1.000
_cell.length_c   1.000
_cell.angle_alpha   90.00
_cell.angle_beta   90.00
_cell.angle_gamma   90.00
#
_symmetry.space_group_name_H-M   'P 1'
#
loop_
_entity.id
_entity.type
_entity.pdbx_description
1 polymer ?
#
loop_
_entity_poly.entity_id
_entity_poly.type
_entity_poly.pdbx_seq_one_letter_code
_entity_poly.pdbx_strand_id
1 'polypeptide(L)'
;MTHNLTVNLGAGTICMEWGGTSTWPTATIRHTDGTRDIKVNANPWVFVWRNGAWYGGTWEWMTPNGNCKPMRVVEGGHIKRPPLTNWTPASGETLYFMVSSLARAGNLNNYQARTNVVSVVWP
;
A
#
# COMPACT_ATOMS: atom_id res chain seq x y z
N MET A 1 7.87 -14.10 -5.99
CA MET A 1 7.33 -14.96 -4.91
C MET A 1 6.02 -14.37 -4.39
N THR A 2 5.11 -15.20 -3.87
CA THR A 2 3.82 -14.75 -3.32
C THR A 2 3.69 -15.17 -1.85
N HIS A 3 3.31 -14.23 -0.98
CA HIS A 3 3.08 -14.44 0.44
C HIS A 3 1.61 -14.24 0.81
N ASN A 4 1.19 -14.73 1.98
CA ASN A 4 -0.14 -14.42 2.51
C ASN A 4 -0.18 -13.01 3.12
N LEU A 5 -1.30 -12.33 2.94
CA LEU A 5 -1.66 -11.06 3.56
C LEU A 5 -2.91 -11.25 4.43
N THR A 6 -2.90 -10.62 5.60
CA THR A 6 -4.10 -10.31 6.39
C THR A 6 -4.26 -8.79 6.45
N VAL A 7 -5.49 -8.29 6.34
CA VAL A 7 -5.76 -6.85 6.46
C VAL A 7 -6.71 -6.61 7.62
N ASN A 8 -6.26 -5.82 8.60
CA ASN A 8 -7.04 -5.45 9.77
C ASN A 8 -7.35 -3.95 9.74
N LEU A 9 -8.64 -3.61 9.86
CA LEU A 9 -9.10 -2.23 10.00
C LEU A 9 -9.62 -2.01 11.43
N GLY A 10 -9.23 -0.91 12.06
CA GLY A 10 -9.70 -0.57 13.40
C GLY A 10 -9.13 0.74 13.92
N ALA A 11 -9.90 1.48 14.71
CA ALA A 11 -9.48 2.74 15.35
C ALA A 11 -8.82 3.76 14.37
N GLY A 12 -9.31 3.83 13.13
CA GLY A 12 -8.77 4.71 12.09
C GLY A 12 -7.42 4.27 11.50
N THR A 13 -7.03 3.01 11.73
CA THR A 13 -5.78 2.40 11.24
C THR A 13 -6.07 1.21 10.33
N ILE A 14 -5.26 1.07 9.28
CA ILE A 14 -5.17 -0.12 8.44
C ILE A 14 -3.83 -0.80 8.69
N CYS A 15 -3.85 -2.07 9.08
CA CYS A 15 -2.68 -2.91 9.23
C CYS A 15 -2.66 -3.97 8.14
N MET A 16 -1.57 -3.98 7.37
CA MET A 16 -1.30 -4.91 6.28
C MET A 16 -0.30 -5.94 6.79
N GLU A 17 -0.72 -7.13 7.18
CA GLU A 17 0.14 -8.10 7.87
C GLU A 17 0.65 -9.16 6.90
N TRP A 18 1.97 -9.19 6.67
CA TRP A 18 2.64 -10.22 5.87
C TRP A 18 4.02 -10.56 6.45
N GLY A 19 4.48 -11.79 6.24
CA GLY A 19 5.78 -12.26 6.75
C GLY A 19 7.02 -11.56 6.16
N GLY A 20 6.83 -10.72 5.14
CA GLY A 20 7.88 -9.92 4.50
C GLY A 20 8.20 -8.60 5.21
N THR A 21 7.41 -8.20 6.22
CA THR A 21 7.54 -6.89 6.89
C THR A 21 8.93 -6.63 7.46
N SER A 22 9.61 -7.67 7.96
CA SER A 22 10.96 -7.60 8.54
C SER A 22 12.04 -8.27 7.69
N THR A 23 11.65 -9.08 6.69
CA THR A 23 12.56 -9.98 5.97
C THR A 23 12.85 -9.55 4.54
N TRP A 24 11.96 -8.77 3.91
CA TRP A 24 12.24 -8.27 2.57
C TRP A 24 13.36 -7.22 2.61
N PRO A 25 14.32 -7.27 1.66
CA PRO A 25 15.42 -6.31 1.59
C PRO A 25 14.95 -4.86 1.62
N THR A 26 15.76 -3.96 2.16
CA THR A 26 15.41 -2.53 2.23
C THR A 26 16.14 -1.74 1.15
N ALA A 27 15.52 -0.68 0.66
CA ALA A 27 16.21 0.40 -0.05
C ALA A 27 16.17 1.69 0.77
N THR A 28 17.14 2.57 0.52
CA THR A 28 17.18 3.91 1.11
C THR A 28 16.57 4.90 0.13
N ILE A 29 15.62 5.72 0.61
CA ILE A 29 15.05 6.84 -0.15
C ILE A 29 15.19 8.14 0.63
N ARG A 30 15.27 9.26 -0.10
CA ARG A 30 15.14 10.59 0.51
C ARG A 30 13.68 10.78 0.94
N HIS A 31 13.46 11.12 2.21
CA HIS A 31 12.14 11.46 2.71
C HIS A 31 11.57 12.67 1.95
N THR A 32 10.24 12.78 1.88
CA THR A 32 9.56 13.82 1.09
C THR A 32 9.84 15.25 1.57
N ASP A 33 10.28 15.43 2.82
CA ASP A 33 10.76 16.73 3.34
C ASP A 33 12.16 17.12 2.85
N GLY A 34 12.89 16.21 2.19
CA GLY A 34 14.23 16.47 1.67
C GLY A 34 15.36 16.49 2.72
N THR A 35 15.05 16.30 4.00
CA THR A 35 15.99 16.52 5.12
C THR A 35 16.69 15.25 5.61
N ARG A 36 16.12 14.08 5.34
CA ARG A 36 16.59 12.81 5.89
C ARG A 36 16.37 11.64 4.96
N ASP A 37 17.23 10.63 5.09
CA ASP A 37 17.07 9.36 4.41
C ASP A 37 16.28 8.38 5.28
N ILE A 38 15.43 7.57 4.64
CA ILE A 38 14.63 6.53 5.30
C ILE A 38 14.79 5.19 4.59
N LYS A 39 14.70 4.10 5.37
CA LYS A 39 14.68 2.74 4.83
C LYS A 39 13.26 2.29 4.59
N VAL A 40 13.01 1.78 3.39
CA VAL A 40 11.72 1.25 2.95
C VAL A 40 11.90 -0.13 2.32
N ASN A 41 10.91 -1.00 2.44
CA ASN A 41 10.99 -2.37 1.92
C ASN A 41 9.78 -2.80 1.08
N ALA A 42 8.67 -2.07 1.15
CA ALA A 42 7.46 -2.44 0.45
C ALA A 42 6.57 -1.24 0.09
N ASN A 43 5.62 -1.48 -0.81
CA ASN A 43 4.51 -0.57 -1.09
C ASN A 43 3.18 -1.33 -0.92
N PRO A 44 2.22 -0.80 -0.14
CA PRO A 44 0.86 -1.27 -0.17
C PRO A 44 0.13 -0.74 -1.40
N TRP A 45 -0.78 -1.55 -1.91
CA TRP A 45 -1.65 -1.26 -3.02
C TRP A 45 -3.10 -1.30 -2.57
N VAL A 46 -3.92 -0.51 -3.23
CA VAL A 46 -5.38 -0.62 -3.19
C VAL A 46 -5.88 -0.81 -4.62
N PHE A 47 -6.87 -1.66 -4.81
CA PHE A 47 -7.63 -1.83 -6.04
C PHE A 47 -9.10 -1.57 -5.79
N VAL A 48 -9.70 -0.87 -6.74
CA VAL A 48 -11.05 -0.34 -6.67
C VAL A 48 -11.78 -0.67 -7.96
N TRP A 49 -13.02 -1.13 -7.85
CA TRP A 49 -13.89 -1.36 -9.01
C TRP A 49 -14.80 -0.15 -9.20
N ARG A 50 -14.62 0.59 -10.29
CA ARG A 50 -15.45 1.76 -10.61
C ARG A 50 -15.79 1.78 -12.09
N ASN A 51 -17.04 2.12 -12.41
CA ASN A 51 -17.50 2.31 -13.79
C ASN A 51 -17.13 1.12 -14.72
N GLY A 52 -17.23 -0.12 -14.22
CA GLY A 52 -16.97 -1.32 -15.01
C GLY A 52 -15.49 -1.68 -15.22
N ALA A 53 -14.57 -1.06 -14.48
CA ALA A 53 -13.14 -1.34 -14.59
C ALA A 53 -12.43 -1.37 -13.23
N TRP A 54 -11.34 -2.15 -13.17
CA TRP A 54 -10.41 -2.18 -12.05
C TRP A 54 -9.38 -1.08 -12.19
N TYR A 55 -9.18 -0.33 -11.11
CA TYR A 55 -8.09 0.62 -10.97
C TYR A 55 -7.28 0.26 -9.75
N GLY A 56 -5.95 0.38 -9.84
CA GLY A 56 -5.07 0.06 -8.73
C GLY A 56 -3.86 0.96 -8.67
N GLY A 57 -3.36 1.19 -7.47
CA GLY A 57 -2.16 1.97 -7.26
C GLY A 57 -1.61 1.84 -5.86
N THR A 58 -0.33 2.19 -5.74
CA THR A 58 0.33 2.28 -4.44
C THR A 58 -0.06 3.56 -3.73
N TRP A 59 -0.34 3.47 -2.43
CA TRP A 59 -0.79 4.63 -1.63
C TRP A 59 0.22 5.08 -0.59
N GLU A 60 1.27 4.32 -0.30
CA GLU A 60 2.27 4.67 0.72
C GLU A 60 3.62 3.94 0.53
N TRP A 61 4.61 4.29 1.35
CA TRP A 61 5.82 3.52 1.59
C TRP A 61 5.78 2.80 2.95
N MET A 62 6.18 1.54 2.97
CA MET A 62 6.36 0.78 4.20
C MET A 62 7.83 0.76 4.60
N THR A 63 8.08 1.01 5.88
CA THR A 63 9.36 0.80 6.52
C THR A 63 9.44 -0.63 7.04
N PRO A 64 10.64 -1.18 7.27
CA PRO A 64 10.78 -2.46 7.97
C PRO A 64 10.03 -2.45 9.30
N ASN A 65 9.25 -3.50 9.57
CA ASN A 65 8.35 -3.62 10.72
C ASN A 65 7.21 -2.59 10.78
N GLY A 66 7.08 -1.70 9.78
CA GLY A 66 6.08 -0.64 9.71
C GLY A 66 4.93 -1.03 8.80
N ASN A 67 3.99 -1.82 9.33
CA ASN A 67 2.92 -2.45 8.55
C ASN A 67 1.53 -1.84 8.78
N CYS A 68 1.40 -0.91 9.73
CA CYS A 68 0.17 -0.19 10.03
C CYS A 68 0.28 1.28 9.60
N LYS A 69 -0.82 1.84 9.09
CA LYS A 69 -0.91 3.24 8.62
C LYS A 69 -2.29 3.83 8.95
N PRO A 70 -2.39 5.16 9.13
CA PRO A 70 -3.69 5.81 9.25
C PRO A 70 -4.57 5.54 8.01
N MET A 71 -5.83 5.16 8.18
CA MET A 71 -6.73 4.86 7.06
C MET A 71 -6.89 6.03 6.08
N ARG A 72 -6.83 7.27 6.59
CA ARG A 72 -6.87 8.49 5.76
C ARG A 72 -5.78 8.56 4.69
N VAL A 73 -4.69 7.79 4.81
CA VAL A 73 -3.64 7.80 3.78
C VAL A 73 -3.89 6.81 2.63
N VAL A 74 -4.93 5.96 2.72
CA VAL A 74 -5.29 5.06 1.60
C VAL A 74 -5.78 5.84 0.39
N GLU A 75 -6.58 6.88 0.60
CA GLU A 75 -6.92 7.85 -0.45
C GLU A 75 -5.77 8.83 -0.76
N GLY A 76 -4.74 8.82 0.10
CA GLY A 76 -3.72 9.84 0.40
C GLY A 76 -2.89 10.39 -0.76
N GLY A 77 -3.56 10.96 -1.76
CA GLY A 77 -3.01 11.71 -2.89
C GLY A 77 -2.34 10.86 -3.96
N HIS A 78 -1.67 9.80 -3.55
CA HIS A 78 -0.84 8.95 -4.40
C HIS A 78 -1.62 8.11 -5.42
N ILE A 79 -2.78 7.61 -5.01
CA ILE A 79 -3.74 6.88 -5.84
C ILE A 79 -4.55 7.82 -6.77
N LYS A 80 -4.57 9.13 -6.49
CA LYS A 80 -5.39 10.15 -7.17
C LYS A 80 -4.84 10.54 -8.55
N ARG A 81 -4.77 9.56 -9.44
CA ARG A 81 -4.56 9.73 -10.87
C ARG A 81 -5.87 9.50 -11.61
N PRO A 82 -6.13 10.13 -12.76
CA PRO A 82 -7.32 9.82 -13.54
C PRO A 82 -7.47 8.31 -13.74
N PRO A 83 -8.66 7.71 -13.50
CA PRO A 83 -9.94 8.32 -13.14
C PRO A 83 -10.24 8.41 -11.62
N LEU A 84 -9.29 8.09 -10.75
CA LEU A 84 -9.41 8.12 -9.29
C LEU A 84 -9.10 9.48 -8.65
N THR A 85 -9.01 10.56 -9.43
CA THR A 85 -8.66 11.90 -8.94
C THR A 85 -9.49 12.35 -7.74
N ASN A 86 -10.78 12.03 -7.73
CA ASN A 86 -11.74 12.37 -6.66
C ASN A 86 -12.22 11.14 -5.89
N TRP A 87 -11.50 10.02 -5.96
CA TRP A 87 -11.87 8.84 -5.20
C TRP A 87 -11.47 8.99 -3.74
N THR A 88 -12.42 8.65 -2.87
CA THR A 88 -12.26 8.42 -1.45
C THR A 88 -13.03 7.14 -1.14
N PRO A 89 -12.46 6.19 -0.37
CA PRO A 89 -13.19 5.03 0.14
C PRO A 89 -14.53 5.42 0.77
N ALA A 90 -15.61 4.77 0.36
CA ALA A 90 -16.91 4.92 1.00
C ALA A 90 -17.17 3.78 2.00
N SER A 91 -17.83 4.07 3.12
CA SER A 91 -18.30 3.03 4.04
C SER A 91 -19.20 2.04 3.28
N GLY A 92 -18.96 0.74 3.47
CA GLY A 92 -19.59 -0.35 2.73
C GLY A 92 -18.96 -0.70 1.38
N GLU A 93 -18.02 0.11 0.87
CA GLU A 93 -17.29 -0.20 -0.37
C GLU A 93 -16.40 -1.42 -0.16
N THR A 94 -16.45 -2.38 -1.10
CA THR A 94 -15.48 -3.50 -1.12
C THR A 94 -14.23 -3.06 -1.85
N LEU A 95 -13.13 -2.98 -1.10
CA LEU A 95 -11.80 -2.65 -1.59
C LEU A 95 -10.90 -3.87 -1.56
N TYR A 96 -9.86 -3.86 -2.39
CA TYR A 96 -8.91 -4.97 -2.48
C TYR A 96 -7.51 -4.47 -2.22
N PHE A 97 -6.75 -5.21 -1.43
CA PHE A 97 -5.45 -4.77 -0.93
C PHE A 97 -4.38 -5.82 -1.20
N MET A 98 -3.17 -5.38 -1.52
CA MET A 98 -1.97 -6.23 -1.57
C MET A 98 -0.74 -5.46 -1.09
N VAL A 99 0.35 -6.17 -0.81
CA VAL A 99 1.68 -5.58 -0.60
C VAL A 99 2.63 -6.13 -1.66
N SER A 100 3.46 -5.29 -2.25
CA SER A 100 4.60 -5.72 -3.06
C SER A 100 5.90 -5.21 -2.48
N SER A 101 7.01 -5.82 -2.89
CA SER A 101 8.32 -5.18 -2.86
C SER A 101 8.25 -3.81 -3.56
N LEU A 102 9.30 -3.01 -3.44
CA LEU A 102 9.29 -1.64 -3.92
C LEU A 102 8.93 -1.61 -5.40
N ALA A 103 7.81 -0.95 -5.69
CA ALA A 103 7.27 -0.73 -7.03
C ALA A 103 7.24 0.77 -7.36
N ARG A 104 7.62 1.61 -6.40
CA ARG A 104 7.82 3.05 -6.57
C ARG A 104 9.29 3.36 -6.81
N ALA A 105 9.52 4.40 -7.62
CA ALA A 105 10.82 4.98 -7.97
C ALA A 105 11.70 4.17 -8.94
N GLY A 106 11.09 3.58 -9.99
CA GLY A 106 11.69 3.21 -11.29
C GLY A 106 12.84 2.19 -11.27
N ASN A 107 13.93 2.54 -10.61
CA ASN A 107 15.15 1.76 -10.46
C ASN A 107 15.29 1.10 -9.08
N LEU A 108 14.40 1.41 -8.13
CA LEU A 108 14.41 0.81 -6.80
C LEU A 108 13.61 -0.51 -6.80
N ASN A 109 14.22 -1.58 -7.33
CA ASN A 109 13.71 -2.94 -7.19
C ASN A 109 14.54 -3.68 -6.15
N ASN A 110 14.09 -3.65 -4.90
CA ASN A 110 14.77 -4.33 -3.79
C ASN A 110 14.59 -5.86 -3.84
N TYR A 111 13.48 -6.34 -4.41
CA TYR A 111 13.11 -7.75 -4.40
C TYR A 111 11.99 -8.06 -5.41
N GLN A 112 11.80 -9.34 -5.78
CA GLN A 112 10.68 -9.79 -6.64
C GLN A 112 9.64 -10.57 -5.83
N ALA A 113 8.86 -9.87 -4.99
CA ALA A 113 7.81 -10.50 -4.20
C ALA A 113 6.55 -9.63 -4.06
N ARG A 114 5.43 -10.30 -3.83
CA ARG A 114 4.15 -9.69 -3.48
C ARG A 114 3.36 -10.57 -2.55
N THR A 115 2.22 -10.08 -2.06
CA THR A 115 1.22 -10.90 -1.38
C THR A 115 0.11 -11.33 -2.35
N ASN A 116 -0.78 -12.22 -1.88
CA ASN A 116 -2.11 -12.33 -2.46
C ASN A 116 -2.91 -11.03 -2.28
N VAL A 117 -4.00 -10.91 -3.04
CA VAL A 117 -4.97 -9.83 -2.89
C VAL A 117 -6.01 -10.23 -1.86
N VAL A 118 -6.37 -9.32 -0.96
CA VAL A 118 -7.38 -9.51 0.09
C VAL A 118 -8.48 -8.48 -0.08
N SER A 119 -9.75 -8.92 -0.09
CA SER A 119 -10.92 -8.04 -0.10
C SER A 119 -11.26 -7.59 1.31
N VAL A 120 -11.64 -6.33 1.47
CA VAL A 120 -12.06 -5.73 2.74
C VAL A 120 -13.27 -4.83 2.49
N VAL A 121 -14.28 -4.92 3.35
CA VAL A 121 -15.37 -3.94 3.39
C VAL A 121 -14.89 -2.74 4.19
N TRP A 122 -14.89 -1.56 3.57
CA TRP A 122 -14.47 -0.33 4.23
C TRP A 122 -15.50 0.10 5.30
N PRO A 123 -15.08 0.46 6.53
CA PRO A 123 -15.99 0.82 7.61
C PRO A 123 -16.59 2.22 7.46
#